data_AF-A0A965UQ50-F1
#
_entry.id   AF-A0A965UQ50-F1
#
_cell.length_a   1.000
_cell.length_b   1.000
_cell.length_c   1.000
_cell.angle_alpha   90.00
_cell.angle_beta   90.00
_cell.angle_gamma   90.00
#
_symmetry.space_group_name_H-M   'P 1'
#
loop_
_entity.id
_entity.type
_entity.pdbx_description
1 polymer ?
#
loop_
_entity_poly.entity_id
_entity_poly.type
_entity_poly.pdbx_seq_one_letter_code
_entity_poly.pdbx_strand_id
1 'polypeptide(L)' 'MAEHKQETYAQRAEKLNGRLAMLGFVIAVGTYLTTGQIIPGLW' A
#
# COMPACT_ATOMS: atom_id res chain seq x y z
N MET A 1 15.30 -27.69 -4.23
CA MET A 1 15.33 -27.02 -2.91
C MET A 1 14.12 -26.09 -2.83
N ALA A 2 12.94 -26.61 -2.48
CA ALA A 2 11.74 -25.80 -2.35
C ALA A 2 11.68 -25.27 -0.91
N GLU A 3 11.95 -23.97 -0.74
CA GLU A 3 11.81 -23.28 0.54
C GLU A 3 10.31 -23.22 0.90
N HIS A 4 9.81 -24.22 1.62
CA HIS A 4 8.51 -24.15 2.27
C HIS A 4 8.61 -23.20 3.48
N LYS A 5 8.63 -21.89 3.18
CA LYS A 5 8.52 -20.85 4.20
C LYS A 5 7.08 -20.86 4.71
N GLN A 6 6.83 -21.56 5.81
CA GLN A 6 5.61 -21.39 6.61
C GLN A 6 5.68 -19.97 7.20
N GLU A 7 5.26 -18.98 6.41
CA GLU A 7 5.19 -17.59 6.86
C GLU A 7 4.21 -17.53 8.02
N THR A 8 4.67 -17.05 9.17
CA THR A 8 3.80 -16.87 10.32
C THR A 8 2.70 -15.86 9.97
N TYR A 9 1.54 -15.94 10.62
CA TYR A 9 0.42 -15.03 10.37
C TYR A 9 0.83 -13.56 10.43
N ALA A 10 1.75 -13.20 11.35
CA ALA A 10 2.31 -11.85 11.45
C ALA A 10 3.08 -11.42 10.19
N GLN A 11 3.97 -12.26 9.65
CA GLN A 11 4.74 -11.95 8.44
C GLN A 11 3.85 -11.74 7.21
N ARG A 12 2.76 -12.51 7.09
CA ARG A 12 1.77 -12.32 6.02
C ARG A 12 1.02 -11.00 6.20
N ALA A 13 0.64 -10.66 7.43
CA ALA A 13 -0.01 -9.40 7.75
C ALA A 13 0.89 -8.19 7.46
N GLU A 14 2.18 -8.26 7.81
CA GLU A 14 3.16 -7.20 7.50
C GLU A 14 3.31 -6.99 5.99
N LYS A 15 3.42 -8.07 5.21
CA LYS A 15 3.47 -7.99 3.74
C LYS A 15 2.19 -7.40 3.15
N LEU A 16 1.02 -7.76 3.70
CA LEU A 16 -0.26 -7.22 3.25
C LEU A 16 -0.37 -5.73 3.58
N ASN A 17 -0.05 -5.34 4.82
CA ASN A 17 -0.04 -3.95 5.26
C ASN A 17 0.94 -3.10 4.45
N GLY A 18 2.14 -3.63 4.16
CA GLY A 18 3.12 -2.97 3.31
C GLY A 18 2.60 -2.71 1.89
N ARG A 19 1.90 -3.68 1.28
CA ARG A 19 1.28 -3.51 -0.05
C ARG A 19 0.18 -2.46 -0.05
N LEU A 20 -0.68 -2.48 0.97
CA LEU A 20 -1.75 -1.49 1.12
C LEU A 20 -1.18 -0.08 1.31
N ALA A 21 -0.12 0.07 2.10
CA ALA A 21 0.58 1.33 2.29
C ALA A 21 1.20 1.87 0.97
N MET A 22 1.85 1.00 0.19
CA MET A 22 2.39 1.37 -1.12
C MET A 22 1.28 1.80 -2.09
N LEU A 23 0.15 1.10 -2.09
CA LEU A 23 -1.01 1.47 -2.90
C LEU A 23 -1.56 2.85 -2.49
N GLY A 24 -1.73 3.08 -1.19
CA GLY A 24 -2.18 4.37 -0.66
C GLY A 24 -1.23 5.53 -1.04
N PHE A 25 0.08 5.29 -1.01
CA PHE A 25 1.08 6.28 -1.44
C PHE A 25 0.95 6.60 -2.93
N VAL A 26 0.85 5.58 -3.79
CA VAL A 26 0.69 5.77 -5.24
C VAL A 26 -0.60 6.52 -5.56
N ILE A 27 -1.70 6.20 -4.85
CA ILE A 27 -2.97 6.92 -5.00
C ILE A 27 -2.82 8.37 -4.55
N ALA A 28 -2.19 8.64 -3.40
CA ALA A 28 -1.98 10.00 -2.91
C ALA A 28 -1.15 10.84 -3.91
N VAL A 29 -0.07 10.27 -4.43
CA VAL A 29 0.77 10.92 -5.46
C VAL A 29 0.00 11.11 -6.76
N GLY A 30 -0.68 10.07 -7.25
CA GLY A 30 -1.48 10.15 -8.48
C GLY A 30 -2.61 11.17 -8.39
N THR A 31 -3.25 11.27 -7.24
CA THR A 31 -4.30 12.27 -6.96
C THR A 31 -3.72 13.68 -6.98
N TYR A 32 -2.58 13.90 -6.32
CA TYR A 32 -1.89 15.19 -6.35
C TYR A 32 -1.47 15.59 -7.76
N LEU A 33 -0.95 14.66 -8.56
CA LEU A 33 -0.52 14.94 -9.93
C LEU A 33 -1.69 15.24 -10.89
N THR A 34 -2.85 14.62 -10.67
CA THR A 34 -4.02 14.77 -11.57
C THR A 34 -4.92 15.93 -11.19
N THR A 35 -5.13 16.16 -9.89
CA THR A 35 -6.08 17.16 -9.38
C THR A 35 -5.39 18.36 -8.69
N GLY A 36 -4.08 18.30 -8.44
CA GLY A 36 -3.35 19.28 -7.64
C GLY A 36 -3.63 19.18 -6.14
N GLN A 37 -4.46 18.23 -5.70
CA GLN A 37 -4.89 18.06 -4.32
C GLN A 37 -4.54 16.64 -3.83
N ILE A 38 -4.09 16.52 -2.58
CA ILE A 38 -3.77 15.20 -2.00
C ILE A 38 -5.05 14.38 -1.76
N ILE A 39 -6.14 15.05 -1.42
CA ILE A 39 -7.48 14.47 -1.34
C ILE A 39 -8.42 15.40 -2.11
N PRO A 40 -9.01 14.96 -3.24
CA PRO A 40 -9.86 15.82 -4.04
C PRO A 40 -11.22 15.94 -3.34
N GLY A 41 -11.67 17.16 -3.07
CA GLY A 41 -13.01 17.42 -2.51
C GLY A 41 -13.17 17.31 -0.99
N LEU A 42 -12.10 17.25 -0.19
CA LEU A 42 -12.17 17.54 1.25
C LEU A 42 -11.97 19.03 1.50
N TRP A 43 -13.05 19.79 1.40
CA TRP A 43 -13.24 21.12 2.01
C TRP A 43 -14.71 21.24 2.45
#